data_AF-A0A8D2FR98-F1
#
_entry.id   AF-A0A8D2FR98-F1
#
_cell.length_a   1.000
_cell.length_b   1.000
_cell.length_c   1.000
_cell.angle_alpha   90.00
_cell.angle_beta   90.00
_cell.angle_gamma   90.00
#
_symmetry.space_group_name_H-M   'P 1'
#
loop_
_entity.id
_entity.type
_entity.pdbx_description
1 polymer ?
#
loop_
_entity_poly.entity_id
_entity_poly.type
_entity_poly.pdbx_seq_one_letter_code
_entity_poly.pdbx_strand_id
1 'polypeptide(L)'
;MSLQSPSRLLELAGQSLLRNRALTIFTLDELPREVFPLMFMEAFSMRHYEALKLMVQAWPFLRLPLGSLMKTPHLEILRAALKGLDTLLAQKVRPRRWKLQVLDLRDVDENFWTIWSGAQALSCSPEAMSKRQTVEDCLRTGECQPLKVFIDLCLKDSALDECLSYLCGWVHYRRGLVHLCCSKVQNYSMPTSSFRNLLERIYPDSIQELEVKRTCSLNQTGKFAPYLSRMSNLHKLFLAFDYDGELYVSSLQQFIPDLDSPFLCLSYPQMLYITKVSNIKEHLEHLLRCLKNPLEAFTFCHAYLTDRDMECLSQYPSLSQLKELRLIHILMWTTNLEPLGALLEKAAATLETLVLQDCRIQDPQLSVMLPALSRCSQLTTFSFRGNETSANALKDLLRHTGGLSKLGLELYPAPLESLDNRGHVNWEILAPIRAELMRTLREVRQPKRIFFGPVPCPSCGSWPSEKVDFHLCS
;
A
#
# COMPACT_ATOMS: atom_id res chain seq x y z
N MET A 1 20.27 -34.53 -28.86
CA MET A 1 21.03 -34.66 -27.60
C MET A 1 21.39 -33.27 -27.13
N SER A 2 20.80 -32.78 -26.04
CA SER A 2 21.17 -31.47 -25.50
C SER A 2 22.50 -31.61 -24.74
N LEU A 3 23.53 -30.92 -25.23
CA LEU A 3 24.82 -30.82 -24.54
C LEU A 3 24.62 -30.01 -23.26
N GLN A 4 24.51 -30.69 -22.13
CA GLN A 4 24.59 -30.07 -20.81
C GLN A 4 26.00 -29.53 -20.64
N SER A 5 26.13 -28.22 -20.36
CA SER A 5 27.39 -27.58 -20.00
C SER A 5 28.02 -28.31 -18.80
N PRO A 6 29.33 -28.59 -18.81
CA PRO A 6 29.98 -29.29 -17.69
C PRO A 6 29.90 -28.45 -16.40
N SER A 7 29.51 -29.10 -15.29
CA SER A 7 29.44 -28.48 -13.96
C SER A 7 30.80 -27.93 -13.55
N ARG A 8 30.82 -26.75 -12.93
CA ARG A 8 32.08 -26.10 -12.50
C ARG A 8 32.72 -26.90 -11.37
N LEU A 9 34.06 -26.87 -11.25
CA LEU A 9 34.81 -27.58 -10.20
C LEU A 9 34.27 -27.30 -8.79
N LEU A 10 33.84 -26.06 -8.54
CA LEU A 10 33.29 -25.65 -7.27
C LEU A 10 31.89 -26.23 -6.99
N GLU A 11 31.08 -26.43 -8.03
CA GLU A 11 29.79 -27.14 -7.94
C GLU A 11 30.02 -28.62 -7.65
N LEU A 12 30.98 -29.26 -8.34
CA LEU A 12 31.37 -30.66 -8.10
C LEU A 12 31.94 -30.86 -6.69
N ALA A 13 32.75 -29.92 -6.19
CA ALA A 13 33.25 -29.93 -4.82
C ALA A 13 32.10 -29.78 -3.82
N GLY A 14 31.15 -28.87 -4.08
CA GLY A 14 29.93 -28.71 -3.30
C GLY A 14 29.09 -29.99 -3.26
N GLN A 15 28.85 -30.62 -4.41
CA GLN A 15 28.14 -31.90 -4.52
C GLN A 15 28.85 -33.03 -3.76
N SER A 16 30.18 -33.10 -3.86
CA SER A 16 30.99 -34.09 -3.13
C SER A 16 30.91 -33.88 -1.61
N LEU A 17 30.98 -32.63 -1.15
CA LEU A 17 30.83 -32.27 0.26
C LEU A 17 29.43 -32.60 0.77
N LEU A 18 28.39 -32.28 0.01
CA LEU A 18 26.99 -32.53 0.34
C LEU A 18 26.61 -34.02 0.35
N ARG A 19 27.30 -34.86 -0.42
CA ARG A 19 27.16 -36.32 -0.38
C ARG A 19 27.82 -36.95 0.85
N ASN A 20 28.76 -36.26 1.48
CA ASN A 20 29.43 -36.77 2.67
C ASN A 20 28.51 -36.61 3.88
N ARG A 21 28.08 -37.73 4.48
CA ARG A 21 27.23 -37.76 5.69
C ARG A 21 27.89 -37.13 6.93
N ALA A 22 29.16 -36.72 6.84
CA ALA A 22 29.94 -36.10 7.91
C ALA A 22 30.04 -34.56 7.85
N LEU A 23 29.15 -33.88 7.10
CA LEU A 23 29.04 -32.42 7.20
C LEU A 23 28.75 -32.01 8.65
N THR A 24 29.68 -31.27 9.26
CA THR A 24 29.58 -30.74 10.63
C THR A 24 29.76 -29.23 10.63
N ILE A 25 29.33 -28.56 11.71
CA ILE A 25 29.54 -27.12 11.90
C ILE A 25 31.04 -26.78 11.81
N PHE A 26 31.92 -27.63 12.35
CA PHE A 26 33.36 -27.44 12.28
C PHE A 26 33.91 -27.49 10.85
N THR A 27 33.42 -28.42 10.01
CA THR A 27 33.80 -28.42 8.59
C THR A 27 33.30 -27.18 7.85
N LEU A 28 32.14 -26.64 8.23
CA LEU A 28 31.59 -25.42 7.65
C LEU A 28 32.35 -24.17 8.11
N ASP A 29 32.83 -24.16 9.36
CA ASP A 29 33.63 -23.06 9.93
C ASP A 29 35.01 -22.92 9.27
N GLU A 30 35.52 -23.94 8.58
CA GLU A 30 36.80 -23.86 7.85
C GLU A 30 36.64 -23.40 6.40
N LEU A 31 35.43 -23.44 5.83
CA LEU A 31 35.20 -23.15 4.40
C LEU A 31 35.31 -21.65 4.08
N PRO A 32 35.88 -21.24 2.93
CA PRO A 32 35.85 -19.84 2.52
C PRO A 32 34.41 -19.32 2.36
N ARG A 33 34.17 -18.06 2.75
CA ARG A 33 32.84 -17.44 2.72
C ARG A 33 32.25 -17.37 1.30
N GLU A 34 33.11 -17.36 0.29
CA GLU A 34 32.78 -17.28 -1.13
C GLU A 34 32.12 -18.56 -1.64
N VAL A 35 32.40 -19.70 -0.99
CA VAL A 35 31.89 -21.03 -1.38
C VAL A 35 30.50 -21.28 -0.80
N PHE A 36 30.16 -20.61 0.31
CA PHE A 36 28.92 -20.80 1.05
C PHE A 36 27.64 -20.61 0.23
N PRO A 37 27.47 -19.50 -0.53
CA PRO A 37 26.24 -19.28 -1.31
C PRO A 37 26.03 -20.35 -2.39
N LEU A 38 27.11 -20.76 -3.08
CA LEU A 38 27.06 -21.80 -4.11
C LEU A 38 26.69 -23.17 -3.53
N MET A 39 27.32 -23.56 -2.42
CA MET A 39 26.95 -24.79 -1.72
C MET A 39 25.51 -24.75 -1.20
N PHE A 40 25.02 -23.58 -0.77
CA PHE A 40 23.67 -23.44 -0.27
C PHE A 40 22.65 -23.61 -1.37
N MET A 41 22.88 -23.00 -2.55
CA MET A 41 22.05 -23.20 -3.74
C MET A 41 22.04 -24.67 -4.17
N GLU A 42 23.19 -25.35 -4.14
CA GLU A 42 23.27 -26.78 -4.47
C GLU A 42 22.49 -27.63 -3.46
N ALA A 43 22.68 -27.39 -2.15
CA ALA A 43 21.94 -28.08 -1.10
C ALA A 43 20.42 -27.84 -1.19
N PHE A 44 20.03 -26.62 -1.60
CA PHE A 44 18.66 -26.23 -1.85
C PHE A 44 18.07 -27.00 -3.04
N SER A 45 18.76 -26.97 -4.18
CA SER A 45 18.37 -27.67 -5.41
C SER A 45 18.21 -29.18 -5.20
N MET A 46 19.16 -29.77 -4.47
CA MET A 46 19.19 -31.18 -4.14
C MET A 46 18.29 -31.56 -2.95
N ARG A 47 17.62 -30.58 -2.31
CA ARG A 47 16.76 -30.77 -1.13
C ARG A 47 17.44 -31.47 0.05
N HIS A 48 18.72 -31.16 0.27
CA HIS A 48 19.49 -31.69 1.40
C HIS A 48 19.20 -30.90 2.68
N TYR A 49 18.05 -31.18 3.31
CA TYR A 49 17.54 -30.40 4.45
C TYR A 49 18.49 -30.32 5.65
N GLU A 50 19.19 -31.41 6.00
CA GLU A 50 20.13 -31.38 7.13
C GLU A 50 21.36 -30.52 6.82
N ALA A 51 21.84 -30.54 5.57
CA ALA A 51 22.91 -29.65 5.14
C ALA A 51 22.45 -28.19 5.19
N LEU A 52 21.26 -27.87 4.68
CA LEU A 52 20.69 -26.51 4.75
C LEU A 52 20.61 -26.01 6.19
N LYS A 53 20.11 -26.84 7.12
CA LYS A 53 20.05 -26.52 8.56
C LYS A 53 21.43 -26.15 9.12
N LEU A 54 22.45 -26.97 8.87
CA LEU A 54 23.82 -26.70 9.34
C LEU A 54 24.42 -25.46 8.68
N MET A 55 24.14 -25.24 7.39
CA MET A 55 24.61 -24.06 6.67
C MET A 55 23.96 -22.77 7.17
N VAL A 56 22.69 -22.81 7.59
CA VAL A 56 22.05 -21.65 8.25
C VAL A 56 22.71 -21.35 9.60
N GLN A 57 23.10 -22.37 10.36
CA GLN A 57 23.83 -22.19 11.63
C GLN A 57 25.18 -21.50 11.43
N ALA A 58 25.88 -21.84 10.36
CA ALA A 58 27.21 -21.29 10.06
C ALA A 58 27.17 -20.14 9.03
N TRP A 59 26.01 -19.53 8.78
CA TRP A 59 25.84 -18.58 7.67
C TRP A 59 26.72 -17.33 7.87
N PRO A 60 27.64 -17.03 6.92
CA PRO A 60 28.69 -16.03 7.13
C PRO A 60 28.26 -14.59 6.78
N PHE A 61 27.03 -14.38 6.31
CA PHE A 61 26.52 -13.07 5.91
C PHE A 61 25.44 -12.55 6.87
N LEU A 62 25.26 -11.23 6.91
CA LEU A 62 24.22 -10.57 7.75
C LEU A 62 22.80 -10.96 7.34
N ARG A 63 22.57 -11.23 6.04
CA ARG A 63 21.27 -11.52 5.45
C ARG A 63 21.31 -12.86 4.73
N LEU A 64 20.25 -13.64 4.87
CA LEU A 64 19.99 -14.84 4.08
C LEU A 64 18.73 -14.61 3.22
N PRO A 65 18.87 -14.34 1.91
CA PRO A 65 17.74 -14.10 1.01
C PRO A 65 17.12 -15.41 0.51
N LEU A 66 16.53 -16.18 1.43
CA LEU A 66 15.95 -17.50 1.15
C LEU A 66 14.72 -17.41 0.23
N GLY A 67 13.92 -16.34 0.34
CA GLY A 67 12.71 -16.13 -0.48
C GLY A 67 12.97 -16.15 -1.99
N SER A 68 14.07 -15.54 -2.44
CA SER A 68 14.46 -15.54 -3.86
C SER A 68 14.83 -16.92 -4.40
N LEU A 69 15.18 -17.89 -3.54
CA LEU A 69 15.31 -19.30 -3.94
C LEU A 69 13.96 -20.03 -3.85
N MET A 70 13.12 -19.66 -2.89
CA MET A 70 11.80 -20.24 -2.62
C MET A 70 10.67 -19.51 -3.38
N LYS A 71 10.77 -19.41 -4.72
CA LYS A 71 9.70 -18.79 -5.56
C LYS A 71 8.32 -19.42 -5.32
N THR A 72 8.30 -20.71 -4.96
CA THR A 72 7.12 -21.39 -4.43
C THR A 72 7.36 -21.78 -2.96
N PRO A 73 6.37 -21.62 -2.07
CA PRO A 73 6.49 -22.03 -0.67
C PRO A 73 6.85 -23.52 -0.56
N HIS A 74 7.95 -23.84 0.13
CA HIS A 74 8.40 -25.21 0.36
C HIS A 74 8.66 -25.45 1.86
N LEU A 75 7.71 -26.13 2.50
CA LEU A 75 7.66 -26.25 3.96
C LEU A 75 8.91 -26.90 4.56
N GLU A 76 9.44 -27.97 3.96
CA GLU A 76 10.62 -28.66 4.52
C GLU A 76 11.90 -27.82 4.46
N ILE A 77 12.05 -26.96 3.46
CA ILE A 77 13.20 -26.05 3.35
C ILE A 77 13.07 -24.96 4.41
N LEU A 78 11.87 -24.40 4.58
CA LEU A 78 11.60 -23.44 5.64
C LEU A 78 11.86 -24.06 7.02
N ARG A 79 11.38 -25.29 7.27
CA ARG A 79 11.66 -26.04 8.51
C ARG A 79 13.15 -26.22 8.75
N ALA A 80 13.91 -26.61 7.74
CA ALA A 80 15.35 -26.78 7.84
C ALA A 80 16.04 -25.46 8.24
N ALA A 81 15.70 -24.36 7.56
CA ALA A 81 16.25 -23.05 7.85
C ALA A 81 15.89 -22.57 9.26
N LEU A 82 14.62 -22.67 9.66
CA LEU A 82 14.15 -22.24 10.98
C LEU A 82 14.74 -23.11 12.11
N LYS A 83 14.93 -24.42 11.92
CA LYS A 83 15.66 -25.29 12.86
C LYS A 83 17.14 -24.91 12.99
N GLY A 84 17.75 -24.45 11.89
CA GLY A 84 19.11 -23.90 11.90
C GLY A 84 19.20 -22.62 12.74
N LEU A 85 18.19 -21.76 12.65
CA LEU A 85 18.09 -20.57 13.49
C LEU A 85 17.81 -20.89 14.96
N ASP A 86 17.00 -21.91 15.26
CA ASP A 86 16.70 -22.32 16.64
C ASP A 86 17.94 -22.69 17.44
N THR A 87 18.81 -23.42 16.78
CA THR A 87 20.08 -23.85 17.36
C THR A 87 20.98 -22.67 17.67
N LEU A 88 20.92 -21.59 16.88
CA LEU A 88 21.64 -20.35 17.13
C LEU A 88 21.00 -19.50 18.24
N LEU A 89 19.68 -19.39 18.24
CA LEU A 89 18.94 -18.62 19.25
C LEU A 89 19.07 -19.25 20.65
N ALA A 90 19.26 -20.58 20.73
CA ALA A 90 19.46 -21.29 21.99
C ALA A 90 20.90 -21.22 22.54
N GLN A 91 21.89 -20.83 21.73
CA GLN A 91 23.30 -20.84 22.13
C GLN A 91 23.70 -19.57 22.90
N LYS A 92 24.31 -19.76 24.08
CA LYS A 92 24.90 -18.66 24.87
C LYS A 92 26.18 -18.09 24.27
N VAL A 93 26.93 -18.91 23.54
CA VAL A 93 28.18 -18.54 22.86
C VAL A 93 27.96 -18.70 21.37
N ARG A 94 28.06 -17.60 20.63
CA ARG A 94 27.84 -17.58 19.18
C ARG A 94 29.05 -18.18 18.45
N PRO A 95 28.86 -18.97 17.37
CA PRO A 95 29.95 -19.36 16.48
C PRO A 95 30.66 -18.11 15.95
N ARG A 96 31.99 -18.15 15.84
CA ARG A 96 32.80 -16.97 15.45
C ARG A 96 32.39 -16.37 14.10
N ARG A 97 31.86 -17.19 13.20
CA ARG A 97 31.47 -16.79 11.84
C ARG A 97 29.98 -16.44 11.69
N TRP A 98 29.17 -16.65 12.73
CA TRP A 98 27.76 -16.30 12.68
C TRP A 98 27.60 -14.77 12.60
N LYS A 99 27.07 -14.29 11.47
CA LYS A 99 26.69 -12.89 11.27
C LYS A 99 25.21 -12.70 10.96
N LEU A 100 24.46 -13.76 10.69
CA LEU A 100 23.07 -13.71 10.27
C LEU A 100 22.17 -12.99 11.30
N GLN A 101 21.62 -11.85 10.88
CA GLN A 101 20.65 -11.05 11.63
C GLN A 101 19.30 -10.96 10.91
N VAL A 102 19.29 -11.22 9.60
CA VAL A 102 18.11 -11.05 8.75
C VAL A 102 17.85 -12.30 7.92
N LEU A 103 16.73 -12.97 8.14
CA LEU A 103 16.18 -13.93 7.20
C LEU A 103 15.21 -13.20 6.27
N ASP A 104 15.45 -13.23 4.97
CA ASP A 104 14.55 -12.63 3.99
C ASP A 104 13.81 -13.71 3.21
N LEU A 105 12.49 -13.76 3.41
CA LEU A 105 11.57 -14.67 2.72
C LEU A 105 10.85 -13.98 1.56
N ARG A 106 11.19 -12.72 1.25
CA ARG A 106 10.65 -12.00 0.09
C ARG A 106 11.38 -12.38 -1.19
N ASP A 107 10.70 -12.19 -2.31
CA ASP A 107 11.28 -12.35 -3.63
C ASP A 107 11.81 -11.00 -4.15
N VAL A 108 12.97 -10.56 -3.63
CA VAL A 108 13.45 -9.17 -3.84
C VAL A 108 14.89 -9.05 -4.34
N ASP A 109 15.68 -10.13 -4.38
CA ASP A 109 17.12 -10.02 -4.65
C ASP A 109 17.73 -11.23 -5.37
N GLU A 110 17.47 -11.36 -6.67
CA GLU A 110 18.23 -12.29 -7.54
C GLU A 110 19.72 -11.89 -7.64
N ASN A 111 20.09 -10.64 -7.36
CA ASN A 111 21.47 -10.15 -7.49
C ASN A 111 22.42 -10.86 -6.52
N PHE A 112 22.00 -11.11 -5.27
CA PHE A 112 22.83 -11.85 -4.32
C PHE A 112 23.22 -13.22 -4.89
N TRP A 113 22.26 -14.01 -5.33
CA TRP A 113 22.52 -15.37 -5.83
C TRP A 113 23.24 -15.36 -7.19
N THR A 114 22.92 -14.42 -8.08
CA THR A 114 23.53 -14.31 -9.42
C THR A 114 24.99 -13.84 -9.40
N ILE A 115 25.36 -12.96 -8.46
CA ILE A 115 26.75 -12.56 -8.23
C ILE A 115 27.58 -13.81 -7.87
N TRP A 116 27.06 -14.68 -7.00
CA TRP A 116 27.78 -15.87 -6.55
C TRP A 116 27.69 -17.05 -7.52
N SER A 117 26.62 -17.15 -8.34
CA SER A 117 26.52 -18.17 -9.39
C SER A 117 27.47 -17.92 -10.58
N GLY A 118 28.13 -16.75 -10.63
CA GLY A 118 29.06 -16.37 -11.69
C GLY A 118 28.39 -16.23 -13.06
N ALA A 119 27.08 -15.92 -13.08
CA ALA A 119 26.31 -15.66 -14.29
C ALA A 119 26.61 -14.26 -14.89
N GLN A 120 27.20 -13.34 -14.10
CA GLN A 120 27.44 -11.95 -14.48
C GLN A 120 28.93 -11.60 -14.55
N ALA A 121 29.75 -12.50 -15.13
CA ALA A 121 31.18 -12.29 -15.30
C ALA A 121 31.56 -11.25 -16.40
N LEU A 122 30.60 -10.50 -16.96
CA LEU A 122 30.86 -9.60 -18.10
C LEU A 122 30.45 -8.12 -17.91
N SER A 123 30.01 -7.67 -16.72
CA SER A 123 29.59 -6.26 -16.58
C SER A 123 29.86 -5.55 -15.25
N CYS A 124 30.54 -6.16 -14.28
CA CYS A 124 30.78 -5.49 -12.99
C CYS A 124 32.26 -5.15 -12.81
N SER A 125 32.57 -3.85 -12.68
CA SER A 125 33.89 -3.35 -12.31
C SER A 125 34.24 -3.79 -10.87
N PRO A 126 35.53 -4.04 -10.56
CA PRO A 126 36.00 -4.41 -9.22
C PRO A 126 35.63 -3.42 -8.11
N GLU A 127 35.32 -2.16 -8.46
CA GLU A 127 35.01 -1.10 -7.51
C GLU A 127 33.62 -1.26 -6.87
N ALA A 128 32.69 -1.94 -7.53
CA ALA A 128 31.37 -2.26 -6.97
C ALA A 128 31.44 -3.33 -5.87
N MET A 129 32.46 -4.21 -5.91
CA MET A 129 32.73 -5.20 -4.87
C MET A 129 33.41 -4.58 -3.64
N SER A 130 34.28 -3.60 -3.83
CA SER A 130 34.98 -2.88 -2.75
C SER A 130 34.07 -1.92 -1.99
N LYS A 131 33.20 -1.15 -2.67
CA LYS A 131 32.33 -0.17 -2.02
C LYS A 131 31.21 -0.76 -1.14
N ARG A 132 30.93 -2.06 -1.26
CA ARG A 132 29.98 -2.78 -0.37
C ARG A 132 30.68 -3.49 0.80
N GLN A 133 32.01 -3.52 0.83
CA GLN A 133 32.79 -4.05 1.96
C GLN A 133 33.05 -3.00 3.05
N THR A 134 32.90 -1.71 2.75
CA THR A 134 33.05 -0.60 3.71
C THR A 134 31.71 -0.16 4.31
N VAL A 135 31.04 -1.08 5.00
CA VAL A 135 30.24 -0.67 6.16
C VAL A 135 31.04 -1.14 7.36
N GLU A 136 32.05 -0.33 7.70
CA GLU A 136 32.88 -0.54 8.88
C GLU A 136 32.02 -0.52 10.14
N ASP A 137 32.21 -1.59 10.88
CA ASP A 137 31.94 -1.85 12.29
C ASP A 137 31.63 -0.63 13.17
N CYS A 138 30.39 -0.58 13.66
CA CYS A 138 30.06 -0.02 14.97
C CYS A 138 28.81 -0.73 15.52
N LEU A 139 28.98 -1.88 16.18
CA LEU A 139 27.95 -2.40 17.08
C LEU A 139 28.45 -2.27 18.51
N ARG A 140 27.91 -1.26 19.21
CA ARG A 140 28.10 -1.08 20.65
C ARG A 140 27.57 -2.31 21.39
N THR A 141 28.46 -2.86 22.21
CA THR A 141 28.19 -3.80 23.30
C THR A 141 26.92 -3.42 24.07
N GLY A 142 25.98 -4.35 24.25
CA GLY A 142 24.90 -4.15 25.21
C GLY A 142 23.73 -5.14 25.13
N GLU A 143 23.08 -5.29 23.97
CA GLU A 143 21.86 -6.09 23.86
C GLU A 143 21.83 -6.85 22.52
N CYS A 144 21.52 -8.15 22.57
CA CYS A 144 21.33 -8.95 21.36
C CYS A 144 20.08 -8.45 20.64
N GLN A 145 20.26 -7.73 19.52
CA GLN A 145 19.12 -7.32 18.71
C GLN A 145 18.33 -8.54 18.21
N PRO A 146 16.98 -8.46 18.19
CA PRO A 146 16.13 -9.54 17.69
C PRO A 146 16.46 -9.88 16.23
N LEU A 147 16.42 -11.17 15.89
CA LEU A 147 16.52 -11.63 14.51
C LEU A 147 15.31 -11.10 13.72
N LYS A 148 15.54 -10.45 12.58
CA LYS A 148 14.46 -9.96 11.72
C LYS A 148 14.15 -10.99 10.63
N VAL A 149 12.87 -11.30 10.47
CA VAL A 149 12.38 -12.15 9.37
C VAL A 149 11.50 -11.29 8.48
N PHE A 150 11.93 -11.01 7.25
CA PHE A 150 11.12 -10.24 6.30
C PHE A 150 10.27 -11.16 5.44
N ILE A 151 9.01 -10.77 5.22
CA ILE A 151 8.05 -11.47 4.36
C ILE A 151 7.12 -10.47 3.70
N ASP A 152 6.61 -10.80 2.51
CA ASP A 152 5.52 -10.08 1.85
C ASP A 152 4.22 -10.86 2.05
N LEU A 153 3.19 -10.20 2.59
CA LEU A 153 1.92 -10.85 2.91
C LEU A 153 0.82 -10.40 1.95
N CYS A 154 0.41 -11.33 1.08
CA CYS A 154 -0.72 -11.16 0.17
C CYS A 154 -1.76 -12.26 0.41
N LEU A 155 -2.72 -11.98 1.29
CA LEU A 155 -3.70 -12.96 1.76
C LEU A 155 -4.90 -13.01 0.81
N LYS A 156 -4.79 -13.83 -0.23
CA LYS A 156 -5.84 -14.07 -1.23
C LYS A 156 -6.86 -15.12 -0.81
N ASP A 157 -6.46 -16.02 0.07
CA ASP A 157 -7.29 -17.13 0.57
C ASP A 157 -7.78 -16.86 2.00
N SER A 158 -8.81 -17.60 2.42
CA SER A 158 -9.41 -17.49 3.75
C SER A 158 -8.53 -18.10 4.86
N ALA A 159 -7.60 -18.99 4.50
CA ALA A 159 -6.69 -19.67 5.40
C ALA A 159 -5.23 -19.34 5.10
N LEU A 160 -4.37 -19.48 6.12
CA LEU A 160 -2.92 -19.43 5.93
C LEU A 160 -2.45 -20.69 5.22
N ASP A 161 -1.54 -20.55 4.27
CA ASP A 161 -0.82 -21.70 3.74
C ASP A 161 0.03 -22.36 4.84
N GLU A 162 0.45 -23.61 4.60
CA GLU A 162 1.19 -24.40 5.58
C GLU A 162 2.52 -23.74 6.00
N CYS A 163 3.19 -23.03 5.08
CA CYS A 163 4.45 -22.36 5.36
C CYS A 163 4.24 -21.14 6.27
N LEU A 164 3.27 -20.29 5.95
CA LEU A 164 2.89 -19.13 6.76
C LEU A 164 2.40 -19.56 8.14
N SER A 165 1.57 -20.60 8.22
CA SER A 165 1.09 -21.16 9.49
C SER A 165 2.26 -21.64 10.36
N TYR A 166 3.19 -22.40 9.77
CA TYR A 166 4.39 -22.88 10.46
C TYR A 166 5.29 -21.72 10.93
N LEU A 167 5.56 -20.74 10.06
CA LEU A 167 6.34 -19.55 10.40
C LEU A 167 5.70 -18.77 11.54
N CYS A 168 4.39 -18.52 11.46
CA CYS A 168 3.65 -17.80 12.49
C CYS A 168 3.67 -18.54 13.83
N GLY A 169 3.62 -19.87 13.83
CA GLY A 169 3.81 -20.68 15.04
C GLY A 169 5.24 -20.55 15.59
N TRP A 170 6.24 -20.66 14.72
CA TRP A 170 7.65 -20.53 15.08
C TRP A 170 7.98 -19.18 15.73
N VAL A 171 7.50 -18.07 15.15
CA VAL A 171 7.66 -16.72 15.70
C VAL A 171 6.94 -16.56 17.05
N HIS A 172 5.73 -17.14 17.19
CA HIS A 172 4.94 -17.03 18.41
C HIS A 172 5.69 -17.56 19.64
N TYR A 173 6.37 -18.69 19.53
CA TYR A 173 7.18 -19.27 20.62
C TYR A 173 8.51 -18.55 20.86
N ARG A 174 8.88 -17.55 20.04
CA ARG A 174 10.16 -16.81 20.11
C ARG A 174 9.97 -15.30 20.23
N ARG A 175 8.85 -14.89 20.82
CA ARG A 175 8.57 -13.48 21.12
C ARG A 175 9.74 -12.86 21.89
N GLY A 176 10.20 -11.70 21.43
CA GLY A 176 11.35 -10.98 21.99
C GLY A 176 12.71 -11.35 21.38
N LEU A 177 12.85 -12.52 20.77
CA LEU A 177 14.07 -12.94 20.07
C LEU A 177 13.97 -12.77 18.55
N VAL A 178 12.75 -12.82 18.02
CA VAL A 178 12.48 -12.75 16.58
C VAL A 178 11.40 -11.70 16.32
N HIS A 179 11.66 -10.83 15.35
CA HIS A 179 10.69 -9.88 14.80
C HIS A 179 10.29 -10.31 13.39
N LEU A 180 9.01 -10.64 13.20
CA LEU A 180 8.45 -10.84 11.87
C LEU A 180 8.12 -9.46 11.26
N CYS A 181 8.81 -9.10 10.20
CA CYS A 181 8.70 -7.80 9.56
C CYS A 181 7.99 -7.93 8.20
N CYS A 182 7.06 -7.03 7.93
CA CYS A 182 6.34 -6.98 6.65
C CYS A 182 6.04 -5.52 6.30
N SER A 183 6.61 -5.04 5.19
CA SER A 183 6.41 -3.65 4.74
C SER A 183 5.03 -3.42 4.16
N LYS A 184 4.50 -4.42 3.45
CA LYS A 184 3.21 -4.35 2.77
C LYS A 184 2.34 -5.53 3.14
N VAL A 185 1.22 -5.27 3.81
CA VAL A 185 0.23 -6.28 4.20
C VAL A 185 -1.02 -6.07 3.37
N GLN A 186 -1.41 -7.09 2.61
CA GLN A 186 -2.64 -7.09 1.82
C GLN A 186 -3.56 -8.22 2.27
N ASN A 187 -4.80 -7.90 2.62
CA ASN A 187 -5.84 -8.86 2.93
C ASN A 187 -7.01 -8.73 1.95
N TYR A 188 -7.32 -9.81 1.23
CA TYR A 188 -8.39 -9.85 0.23
C TYR A 188 -9.58 -10.75 0.61
N SER A 189 -9.31 -11.79 1.39
CA SER A 189 -10.31 -12.83 1.69
C SER A 189 -10.24 -13.36 3.12
N MET A 190 -9.19 -13.06 3.88
CA MET A 190 -9.01 -13.61 5.22
C MET A 190 -10.00 -12.98 6.21
N PRO A 191 -10.74 -13.77 7.00
CA PRO A 191 -11.65 -13.26 8.02
C PRO A 191 -10.96 -12.34 9.03
N THR A 192 -11.67 -11.32 9.52
CA THR A 192 -11.14 -10.30 10.46
C THR A 192 -10.48 -10.89 11.71
N SER A 193 -11.03 -11.97 12.28
CA SER A 193 -10.47 -12.62 13.46
C SER A 193 -9.09 -13.26 13.19
N SER A 194 -8.99 -14.01 12.10
CA SER A 194 -7.74 -14.63 11.65
C SER A 194 -6.70 -13.58 11.25
N PHE A 195 -7.13 -12.56 10.52
CA PHE A 195 -6.26 -11.47 10.09
C PHE A 195 -5.68 -10.69 11.28
N ARG A 196 -6.51 -10.41 12.29
CA ARG A 196 -6.07 -9.78 13.54
C ARG A 196 -5.00 -10.62 14.24
N ASN A 197 -5.23 -11.93 14.39
CA ASN A 197 -4.28 -12.84 15.03
C ASN A 197 -2.94 -12.91 14.27
N LEU A 198 -2.94 -12.68 12.95
CA LEU A 198 -1.74 -12.57 12.13
C LEU A 198 -1.02 -11.24 12.37
N LEU A 199 -1.74 -10.11 12.32
CA LEU A 199 -1.17 -8.77 12.57
C LEU A 199 -0.50 -8.67 13.94
N GLU A 200 -1.05 -9.32 14.97
CA GLU A 200 -0.45 -9.40 16.31
C GLU A 200 0.94 -10.06 16.37
N ARG A 201 1.30 -10.83 15.35
CA ARG A 201 2.60 -11.51 15.25
C ARG A 201 3.61 -10.71 14.45
N ILE A 202 3.14 -9.72 13.68
CA ILE A 202 3.99 -8.84 12.88
C ILE A 202 4.47 -7.70 13.78
N TYR A 203 5.74 -7.34 13.60
CA TYR A 203 6.34 -6.19 14.24
C TYR A 203 5.69 -4.90 13.69
N PRO A 204 4.90 -4.15 14.50
CA PRO A 204 4.04 -3.09 13.98
C PRO A 204 4.78 -1.98 13.22
N ASP A 205 5.96 -1.56 13.70
CA ASP A 205 6.74 -0.51 13.05
C ASP A 205 7.34 -0.94 11.70
N SER A 206 7.28 -2.23 11.36
CA SER A 206 7.73 -2.67 10.03
C SER A 206 6.71 -2.38 8.92
N ILE A 207 5.45 -2.13 9.27
CA ILE A 207 4.35 -1.96 8.32
C ILE A 207 4.31 -0.53 7.80
N GLN A 208 4.40 -0.39 6.48
CA GLN A 208 4.38 0.90 5.77
C GLN A 208 3.10 1.05 4.93
N GLU A 209 2.63 -0.05 4.35
CA GLU A 209 1.41 -0.12 3.55
C GLU A 209 0.48 -1.21 4.08
N LEU A 210 -0.80 -0.86 4.27
CA LEU A 210 -1.84 -1.78 4.68
C LEU A 210 -3.04 -1.68 3.75
N GLU A 211 -3.37 -2.79 3.09
CA GLU A 211 -4.53 -2.93 2.20
C GLU A 211 -5.48 -3.98 2.76
N VAL A 212 -6.71 -3.60 3.06
CA VAL A 212 -7.74 -4.51 3.59
C VAL A 212 -8.99 -4.41 2.71
N LYS A 213 -9.33 -5.50 2.02
CA LYS A 213 -10.61 -5.66 1.31
C LYS A 213 -11.53 -6.59 2.12
N ARG A 214 -12.84 -6.34 2.04
CA ARG A 214 -13.91 -7.02 2.80
C ARG A 214 -13.81 -6.83 4.31
N THR A 215 -14.02 -5.60 4.73
CA THR A 215 -14.03 -5.15 6.13
C THR A 215 -15.39 -5.34 6.81
N CYS A 216 -16.07 -6.46 6.59
CA CYS A 216 -17.22 -6.81 7.44
C CYS A 216 -16.68 -7.15 8.84
N SER A 217 -16.92 -6.26 9.82
CA SER A 217 -16.59 -6.34 11.27
C SER A 217 -15.37 -5.58 11.84
N LEU A 218 -14.65 -4.72 11.10
CA LEU A 218 -13.61 -3.89 11.75
C LEU A 218 -14.18 -3.01 12.88
N ASN A 219 -15.43 -2.58 12.72
CA ASN A 219 -16.11 -1.66 13.65
C ASN A 219 -17.08 -2.31 14.63
N GLN A 220 -17.42 -3.59 14.49
CA GLN A 220 -18.23 -4.28 15.52
C GLN A 220 -17.53 -4.35 16.89
N THR A 221 -16.25 -3.95 16.99
CA THR A 221 -15.47 -4.16 18.20
C THR A 221 -14.65 -2.97 18.68
N GLY A 222 -14.46 -1.89 17.91
CA GLY A 222 -13.47 -0.85 18.26
C GLY A 222 -12.03 -1.38 18.43
N LYS A 223 -11.78 -2.66 18.04
CA LYS A 223 -10.51 -3.36 18.30
C LYS A 223 -9.48 -3.16 17.21
N PHE A 224 -9.83 -2.61 16.04
CA PHE A 224 -8.85 -2.43 14.95
C PHE A 224 -7.98 -1.18 15.12
N ALA A 225 -8.56 -0.08 15.62
CA ALA A 225 -7.86 1.18 15.87
C ALA A 225 -6.62 1.02 16.78
N PRO A 226 -6.65 0.24 17.88
CA PRO A 226 -5.47 -0.05 18.69
C PRO A 226 -4.31 -0.73 17.96
N TYR A 227 -4.55 -1.47 16.87
CA TYR A 227 -3.45 -2.09 16.11
C TYR A 227 -2.82 -1.09 15.16
N LEU A 228 -3.66 -0.35 14.43
CA LEU A 228 -3.19 0.65 13.51
C LEU A 228 -2.38 1.75 14.23
N SER A 229 -2.73 2.09 15.48
CA SER A 229 -2.00 3.09 16.27
C SER A 229 -0.61 2.65 16.71
N ARG A 230 -0.35 1.33 16.73
CA ARG A 230 0.98 0.77 16.97
C ARG A 230 1.87 0.82 15.73
N MET A 231 1.32 1.06 14.54
CA MET A 231 2.08 1.06 13.29
C MET A 231 2.69 2.44 13.04
N SER A 232 3.85 2.68 13.65
CA SER A 232 4.47 4.01 13.63
C SER A 232 5.06 4.44 12.27
N ASN A 233 5.21 3.52 11.31
CA ASN A 233 5.73 3.83 9.99
C ASN A 233 4.69 3.69 8.87
N LEU A 234 3.40 3.52 9.23
CA LEU A 234 2.32 3.35 8.27
C LEU A 234 2.06 4.66 7.53
N HIS A 235 2.42 4.74 6.25
CA HIS A 235 2.18 5.93 5.42
C HIS A 235 0.99 5.75 4.46
N LYS A 236 0.57 4.51 4.16
CA LYS A 236 -0.53 4.21 3.23
C LYS A 236 -1.52 3.22 3.81
N LEU A 237 -2.78 3.64 3.89
CA LEU A 237 -3.91 2.80 4.32
C LEU A 237 -4.97 2.74 3.22
N PHE A 238 -5.26 1.52 2.76
CA PHE A 238 -6.31 1.24 1.78
C PHE A 238 -7.38 0.35 2.41
N LEU A 239 -8.63 0.79 2.39
CA LEU A 239 -9.78 0.06 2.91
C LEU A 239 -10.85 -0.08 1.81
N ALA A 240 -11.21 -1.32 1.46
CA ALA A 240 -12.33 -1.60 0.57
C ALA A 240 -13.41 -2.43 1.27
N PHE A 241 -14.64 -1.97 1.15
CA PHE A 241 -15.82 -2.63 1.70
C PHE A 241 -16.57 -3.35 0.56
N ASP A 242 -17.30 -4.42 0.87
CA ASP A 242 -18.11 -5.16 -0.12
C ASP A 242 -19.58 -4.73 -0.01
N TYR A 243 -20.34 -4.80 -1.12
CA TYR A 243 -21.76 -4.40 -1.16
C TYR A 243 -22.69 -5.43 -0.50
N ASP A 244 -22.19 -6.64 -0.23
CA ASP A 244 -23.00 -7.84 -0.03
C ASP A 244 -23.36 -8.11 1.44
N GLY A 245 -23.78 -7.07 2.15
CA GLY A 245 -24.31 -7.23 3.50
C GLY A 245 -25.17 -6.04 3.85
N GLU A 246 -26.48 -6.23 3.83
CA GLU A 246 -27.36 -5.43 4.68
C GLU A 246 -26.72 -5.40 6.08
N LEU A 247 -26.30 -4.21 6.51
CA LEU A 247 -26.00 -3.95 7.92
C LEU A 247 -27.34 -4.08 8.64
N TYR A 248 -27.74 -5.31 8.94
CA TYR A 248 -28.80 -5.57 9.90
C TYR A 248 -28.27 -5.08 11.24
N VAL A 249 -28.53 -3.81 11.52
CA VAL A 249 -28.39 -3.22 12.83
C VAL A 249 -29.38 -3.99 13.70
N SER A 250 -28.87 -4.98 14.44
CA SER A 250 -29.57 -5.48 15.62
C SER A 250 -29.69 -4.29 16.56
N SER A 251 -30.87 -3.66 16.47
CA SER A 251 -31.51 -2.74 17.39
C SER A 251 -30.83 -2.55 18.75
N LEU A 252 -30.61 -1.29 19.11
CA LEU A 252 -30.49 -0.81 20.50
C LEU A 252 -29.36 -1.44 21.32
N GLN A 253 -28.12 -1.06 21.04
CA GLN A 253 -27.23 -0.68 22.12
C GLN A 253 -26.78 0.75 21.85
N GLN A 254 -27.28 1.67 22.68
CA GLN A 254 -26.65 2.98 22.85
C GLN A 254 -25.19 2.71 23.21
N PHE A 255 -24.29 2.80 22.22
CA PHE A 255 -22.87 2.90 22.46
C PHE A 255 -22.66 4.25 23.13
N ILE A 256 -22.70 4.24 24.45
CA ILE A 256 -22.01 5.26 25.24
C ILE A 256 -20.54 5.04 24.92
N PRO A 257 -19.85 5.97 24.23
CA PRO A 257 -18.41 5.85 24.10
C PRO A 257 -17.86 5.89 25.51
N ASP A 258 -17.18 4.82 25.90
CA ASP A 258 -16.40 4.80 27.12
C ASP A 258 -15.35 5.92 26.99
N LEU A 259 -15.63 7.06 27.60
CA LEU A 259 -14.89 8.32 27.49
C LEU A 259 -13.47 8.20 28.07
N ASP A 260 -13.16 7.08 28.73
CA ASP A 260 -11.92 6.81 29.46
C ASP A 260 -10.99 5.78 28.78
N SER A 261 -11.34 5.25 27.60
CA SER A 261 -10.38 4.44 26.83
C SER A 261 -9.37 5.39 26.16
N PRO A 262 -8.06 5.30 26.47
CA PRO A 262 -7.04 6.02 25.72
C PRO A 262 -6.95 5.37 24.35
N PHE A 263 -7.82 5.79 23.44
CA PHE A 263 -7.76 5.42 22.02
C PHE A 263 -6.43 5.95 21.48
N LEU A 264 -5.41 5.10 21.54
CA LEU A 264 -4.10 5.35 20.98
C LEU A 264 -4.31 5.67 19.51
N CYS A 265 -3.86 6.84 19.10
CA CYS A 265 -4.16 7.42 17.81
C CYS A 265 -3.17 6.96 16.73
N LEU A 266 -3.64 6.94 15.48
CA LEU A 266 -2.85 6.79 14.27
C LEU A 266 -1.94 7.98 14.12
N SER A 267 -0.66 7.72 14.20
CA SER A 267 0.32 8.77 14.22
C SER A 267 0.87 9.10 12.82
N TYR A 268 0.58 8.37 11.72
CA TYR A 268 1.42 8.53 10.51
C TYR A 268 0.86 8.34 9.08
N PRO A 269 -0.39 7.94 8.78
CA PRO A 269 -0.75 7.75 7.37
C PRO A 269 -0.69 9.09 6.62
N GLN A 270 0.09 9.14 5.55
CA GLN A 270 0.11 10.28 4.60
C GLN A 270 -1.04 10.14 3.60
N MET A 271 -1.43 8.90 3.28
CA MET A 271 -2.46 8.59 2.30
C MET A 271 -3.52 7.67 2.88
N LEU A 272 -4.78 8.07 2.72
CA LEU A 272 -5.95 7.28 3.06
C LEU A 272 -6.82 7.07 1.82
N TYR A 273 -7.04 5.81 1.47
CA TYR A 273 -7.92 5.40 0.38
C TYR A 273 -9.06 4.55 0.92
N ILE A 274 -10.30 4.96 0.66
CA ILE A 274 -11.51 4.21 1.04
C ILE A 274 -12.38 4.01 -0.19
N THR A 275 -12.86 2.78 -0.42
CA THR A 275 -13.73 2.48 -1.57
C THR A 275 -14.90 1.55 -1.21
N LYS A 276 -16.00 1.69 -1.97
CA LYS A 276 -17.15 0.75 -2.06
C LYS A 276 -17.86 0.53 -0.73
N VAL A 277 -18.34 1.59 -0.08
CA VAL A 277 -18.96 1.48 1.25
C VAL A 277 -20.46 1.74 1.21
N SER A 278 -21.26 0.71 1.53
CA SER A 278 -22.68 0.88 1.83
C SER A 278 -22.84 1.40 3.25
N ASN A 279 -23.43 2.60 3.40
CA ASN A 279 -23.83 3.19 4.68
C ASN A 279 -22.67 3.36 5.69
N ILE A 280 -21.77 4.33 5.41
CA ILE A 280 -20.64 4.69 6.29
C ILE A 280 -21.05 5.22 7.66
N LYS A 281 -22.33 5.59 7.83
CA LYS A 281 -22.88 6.26 9.01
C LYS A 281 -22.15 5.85 10.30
N GLU A 282 -21.49 6.82 10.93
CA GLU A 282 -20.69 6.73 12.19
C GLU A 282 -19.26 6.15 12.08
N HIS A 283 -18.90 5.46 11.00
CA HIS A 283 -17.61 4.79 10.86
C HIS A 283 -16.48 5.71 10.35
N LEU A 284 -16.81 6.65 9.46
CA LEU A 284 -15.84 7.63 8.96
C LEU A 284 -15.37 8.53 10.09
N GLU A 285 -16.30 8.98 10.94
CA GLU A 285 -16.00 9.77 12.13
C GLU A 285 -14.99 9.06 13.04
N HIS A 286 -15.25 7.78 13.35
CA HIS A 286 -14.34 6.98 14.19
C HIS A 286 -12.95 6.88 13.58
N LEU A 287 -12.86 6.61 12.27
CA LEU A 287 -11.58 6.51 11.57
C LEU A 287 -10.83 7.84 11.56
N LEU A 288 -11.51 8.95 11.25
CA LEU A 288 -10.91 10.28 11.21
C LEU A 288 -10.45 10.74 12.59
N ARG A 289 -11.20 10.41 13.65
CA ARG A 289 -10.81 10.66 15.05
C ARG A 289 -9.52 9.94 15.43
N CYS A 290 -9.25 8.79 14.83
CA CYS A 290 -7.99 8.11 15.05
C CYS A 290 -6.81 8.80 14.37
N LEU A 291 -6.99 9.67 13.38
CA LEU A 291 -5.91 10.36 12.67
C LEU A 291 -5.44 11.60 13.46
N LYS A 292 -4.19 11.58 13.97
CA LYS A 292 -3.59 12.75 14.64
C LYS A 292 -2.93 13.73 13.69
N ASN A 293 -2.29 13.22 12.65
CA ASN A 293 -1.50 14.02 11.73
C ASN A 293 -2.31 14.40 10.49
N PRO A 294 -1.98 15.54 9.87
CA PRO A 294 -2.58 15.93 8.60
C PRO A 294 -2.26 14.87 7.54
N LEU A 295 -3.28 14.43 6.82
CA LEU A 295 -3.15 13.61 5.63
C LEU A 295 -2.60 14.48 4.49
N GLU A 296 -1.75 13.89 3.65
CA GLU A 296 -1.36 14.50 2.38
C GLU A 296 -2.39 14.19 1.29
N ALA A 297 -2.91 12.96 1.24
CA ALA A 297 -3.89 12.54 0.24
C ALA A 297 -5.07 11.80 0.88
N PHE A 298 -6.28 12.20 0.48
CA PHE A 298 -7.52 11.54 0.85
C PHE A 298 -8.31 11.17 -0.41
N THR A 299 -8.54 9.88 -0.60
CA THR A 299 -9.34 9.35 -1.70
C THR A 299 -10.51 8.55 -1.15
N PHE A 300 -11.70 8.90 -1.63
CA PHE A 300 -12.96 8.32 -1.21
C PHE A 300 -13.79 7.97 -2.45
N CYS A 301 -14.14 6.69 -2.62
CA CYS A 301 -14.76 6.22 -3.85
C CYS A 301 -16.00 5.32 -3.63
N HIS A 302 -16.95 5.38 -4.56
CA HIS A 302 -18.08 4.46 -4.67
C HIS A 302 -18.92 4.34 -3.38
N ALA A 303 -19.47 5.46 -2.92
CA ALA A 303 -20.23 5.50 -1.67
C ALA A 303 -21.32 6.58 -1.70
N TYR A 304 -22.24 6.50 -0.75
CA TYR A 304 -23.22 7.54 -0.45
C TYR A 304 -22.77 8.29 0.81
N LEU A 305 -22.57 9.60 0.71
CA LEU A 305 -22.24 10.45 1.86
C LEU A 305 -23.49 11.18 2.33
N THR A 306 -23.84 10.99 3.61
CA THR A 306 -24.87 11.78 4.27
C THR A 306 -24.34 13.15 4.67
N ASP A 307 -25.23 14.08 5.03
CA ASP A 307 -24.82 15.41 5.51
C ASP A 307 -23.88 15.32 6.73
N ARG A 308 -24.13 14.37 7.64
CA ARG A 308 -23.26 14.12 8.79
C ARG A 308 -21.87 13.66 8.38
N ASP A 309 -21.76 12.82 7.36
CA ASP A 309 -20.45 12.36 6.89
C ASP A 309 -19.67 13.52 6.26
N MET A 310 -20.36 14.41 5.55
CA MET A 310 -19.77 15.65 5.00
C MET A 310 -19.34 16.63 6.09
N GLU A 311 -20.16 16.81 7.12
CA GLU A 311 -19.80 17.60 8.31
C GLU A 311 -18.54 17.04 8.97
N CYS A 312 -18.44 15.72 9.14
CA CYS A 312 -17.23 15.08 9.66
C CYS A 312 -16.00 15.44 8.83
N LEU A 313 -16.06 15.29 7.49
CA LEU A 313 -14.94 15.63 6.61
C LEU A 313 -14.46 17.07 6.79
N SER A 314 -15.37 18.01 7.06
CA SER A 314 -15.02 19.41 7.29
C SER A 314 -14.46 19.70 8.70
N GLN A 315 -14.85 18.92 9.71
CA GLN A 315 -14.54 19.19 11.11
C GLN A 315 -13.16 18.69 11.55
N TYR A 316 -12.68 17.58 10.98
CA TYR A 316 -11.44 16.95 11.45
C TYR A 316 -10.17 17.68 10.98
N PRO A 317 -9.26 18.06 11.90
CA PRO A 317 -8.02 18.77 11.56
C PRO A 317 -7.07 17.96 10.65
N SER A 318 -7.16 16.63 10.68
CA SER A 318 -6.35 15.73 9.85
C SER A 318 -6.59 15.94 8.35
N LEU A 319 -7.69 16.58 7.94
CA LEU A 319 -8.00 16.86 6.53
C LEU A 319 -7.69 18.32 6.13
N SER A 320 -7.24 19.16 7.06
CA SER A 320 -7.07 20.61 6.83
C SER A 320 -5.85 20.99 5.98
N GLN A 321 -4.89 20.09 5.75
CA GLN A 321 -3.65 20.35 5.01
C GLN A 321 -3.45 19.38 3.84
N LEU A 322 -4.55 18.87 3.28
CA LEU A 322 -4.51 17.96 2.14
C LEU A 322 -3.80 18.60 0.95
N LYS A 323 -2.93 17.82 0.30
CA LYS A 323 -2.40 18.09 -1.05
C LYS A 323 -3.32 17.49 -2.11
N GLU A 324 -4.01 16.39 -1.80
CA GLU A 324 -4.84 15.67 -2.75
C GLU A 324 -6.17 15.25 -2.12
N LEU A 325 -7.28 15.68 -2.74
CA LEU A 325 -8.64 15.28 -2.39
C LEU A 325 -9.32 14.66 -3.61
N ARG A 326 -9.70 13.38 -3.51
CA ARG A 326 -10.44 12.68 -4.56
C ARG A 326 -11.74 12.10 -4.02
N LEU A 327 -12.86 12.63 -4.49
CA LEU A 327 -14.19 12.08 -4.33
C LEU A 327 -14.63 11.53 -5.69
N ILE A 328 -14.82 10.21 -5.81
CA ILE A 328 -15.11 9.54 -7.08
C ILE A 328 -16.34 8.65 -6.93
N HIS A 329 -17.33 8.76 -7.81
CA HIS A 329 -18.59 8.02 -7.73
C HIS A 329 -19.29 8.18 -6.35
N ILE A 330 -19.30 9.42 -5.84
CA ILE A 330 -19.97 9.74 -4.57
C ILE A 330 -21.29 10.42 -4.85
N LEU A 331 -22.40 9.76 -4.56
CA LEU A 331 -23.73 10.31 -4.84
C LEU A 331 -24.06 11.46 -3.87
N MET A 332 -23.89 12.72 -4.30
CA MET A 332 -24.08 13.92 -3.45
C MET A 332 -25.27 14.80 -3.85
N TRP A 333 -26.16 14.32 -4.73
CA TRP A 333 -27.26 15.11 -5.31
C TRP A 333 -28.31 15.64 -4.29
N THR A 334 -28.37 15.07 -3.08
CA THR A 334 -29.23 15.56 -1.98
C THR A 334 -28.45 16.17 -0.81
N THR A 335 -27.11 16.15 -0.87
CA THR A 335 -26.24 16.46 0.26
C THR A 335 -25.88 17.95 0.28
N ASN A 336 -25.80 18.57 1.46
CA ASN A 336 -25.28 19.92 1.60
C ASN A 336 -23.77 19.95 1.28
N LEU A 337 -23.34 20.84 0.38
CA LEU A 337 -21.92 21.00 0.01
C LEU A 337 -21.21 22.15 0.74
N GLU A 338 -21.88 22.87 1.65
CA GLU A 338 -21.21 23.83 2.55
C GLU A 338 -20.04 23.20 3.33
N PRO A 339 -20.15 21.97 3.89
CA PRO A 339 -19.02 21.34 4.57
C PRO A 339 -17.84 21.05 3.62
N LEU A 340 -18.11 20.71 2.36
CA LEU A 340 -17.06 20.54 1.35
C LEU A 340 -16.36 21.88 1.06
N GLY A 341 -17.13 22.96 0.93
CA GLY A 341 -16.59 24.32 0.81
C GLY A 341 -15.69 24.68 1.99
N ALA A 342 -16.12 24.42 3.22
CA ALA A 342 -15.34 24.66 4.43
C ALA A 342 -14.03 23.82 4.47
N LEU A 343 -14.09 22.56 4.01
CA LEU A 343 -12.88 21.73 3.87
C LEU A 343 -11.91 22.31 2.84
N LEU A 344 -12.40 22.72 1.67
CA LEU A 344 -11.59 23.34 0.62
C LEU A 344 -10.94 24.65 1.11
N GLU A 345 -11.67 25.45 1.89
CA GLU A 345 -11.15 26.69 2.46
C GLU A 345 -10.02 26.42 3.46
N LYS A 346 -10.15 25.39 4.30
CA LYS A 346 -9.09 24.97 5.22
C LYS A 346 -7.84 24.47 4.48
N ALA A 347 -8.03 23.65 3.44
CA ALA A 347 -6.95 23.06 2.65
C ALA A 347 -6.44 23.97 1.51
N ALA A 348 -6.97 25.19 1.36
CA ALA A 348 -6.71 26.06 0.22
C ALA A 348 -5.22 26.39 -0.01
N ALA A 349 -4.43 26.43 1.06
CA ALA A 349 -3.00 26.73 1.02
C ALA A 349 -2.13 25.53 0.58
N THR A 350 -2.66 24.31 0.61
CA THR A 350 -1.89 23.07 0.37
C THR A 350 -2.43 22.24 -0.79
N LEU A 351 -3.70 22.40 -1.16
CA LEU A 351 -4.38 21.54 -2.12
C LEU A 351 -3.84 21.72 -3.54
N GLU A 352 -3.19 20.67 -4.06
CA GLU A 352 -2.62 20.59 -5.41
C GLU A 352 -3.51 19.83 -6.39
N THR A 353 -4.26 18.84 -5.92
CA THR A 353 -5.15 18.00 -6.75
C THR A 353 -6.54 17.88 -6.13
N LEU A 354 -7.56 18.26 -6.91
CA LEU A 354 -8.97 18.07 -6.57
C LEU A 354 -9.67 17.26 -7.66
N VAL A 355 -10.22 16.11 -7.28
CA VAL A 355 -11.04 15.27 -8.16
C VAL A 355 -12.41 15.09 -7.55
N LEU A 356 -13.43 15.56 -8.25
CA LEU A 356 -14.85 15.40 -7.95
C LEU A 356 -15.47 14.71 -9.16
N GLN A 357 -15.28 13.40 -9.27
CA GLN A 357 -15.67 12.65 -10.46
C GLN A 357 -16.96 11.86 -10.21
N ASP A 358 -17.91 11.95 -11.14
CA ASP A 358 -19.16 11.17 -11.12
C ASP A 358 -19.93 11.36 -9.79
N CYS A 359 -19.94 12.59 -9.26
CA CYS A 359 -20.48 12.91 -7.95
C CYS A 359 -21.96 13.37 -7.96
N ARG A 360 -22.55 13.52 -9.15
CA ARG A 360 -23.91 14.08 -9.35
C ARG A 360 -24.12 15.43 -8.67
N ILE A 361 -23.09 16.28 -8.66
CA ILE A 361 -23.19 17.66 -8.16
C ILE A 361 -23.98 18.49 -9.17
N GLN A 362 -25.05 19.16 -8.72
CA GLN A 362 -25.89 20.04 -9.55
C GLN A 362 -25.47 21.51 -9.45
N ASP A 363 -25.94 22.34 -10.39
CA ASP A 363 -25.60 23.77 -10.48
C ASP A 363 -25.74 24.56 -9.16
N PRO A 364 -26.84 24.44 -8.38
CA PRO A 364 -26.97 25.19 -7.13
C PRO A 364 -25.91 24.77 -6.11
N GLN A 365 -25.61 23.47 -6.03
CA GLN A 365 -24.64 22.93 -5.09
C GLN A 365 -23.21 23.31 -5.49
N LEU A 366 -22.91 23.33 -6.80
CA LEU A 366 -21.63 23.80 -7.32
C LEU A 366 -21.39 25.26 -6.91
N SER A 367 -22.40 26.12 -7.02
CA SER A 367 -22.28 27.54 -6.68
C SER A 367 -21.80 27.79 -5.23
N VAL A 368 -22.20 26.93 -4.29
CA VAL A 368 -21.85 27.02 -2.87
C VAL A 368 -20.34 26.82 -2.64
N MET A 369 -19.67 25.97 -3.43
CA MET A 369 -18.24 25.67 -3.24
C MET A 369 -17.30 26.60 -4.04
N LEU A 370 -17.80 27.37 -5.02
CA LEU A 370 -16.96 28.22 -5.87
C LEU A 370 -16.11 29.24 -5.09
N PRO A 371 -16.63 29.93 -4.06
CA PRO A 371 -15.82 30.87 -3.29
C PRO A 371 -14.61 30.21 -2.63
N ALA A 372 -14.79 29.03 -2.03
CA ALA A 372 -13.70 28.28 -1.40
C ALA A 372 -12.69 27.78 -2.44
N LEU A 373 -13.18 27.23 -3.56
CA LEU A 373 -12.35 26.73 -4.66
C LEU A 373 -11.45 27.83 -5.25
N SER A 374 -11.97 29.07 -5.38
CA SER A 374 -11.21 30.21 -5.90
C SER A 374 -9.97 30.55 -5.06
N ARG A 375 -9.93 30.13 -3.79
CA ARG A 375 -8.82 30.37 -2.86
C ARG A 375 -7.74 29.30 -2.91
N CYS A 376 -7.97 28.16 -3.59
CA CYS A 376 -7.03 27.04 -3.69
C CYS A 376 -5.84 27.35 -4.62
N SER A 377 -4.99 28.31 -4.24
CA SER A 377 -3.92 28.85 -5.08
C SER A 377 -2.84 27.85 -5.51
N GLN A 378 -2.71 26.73 -4.81
CA GLN A 378 -1.76 25.65 -5.14
C GLN A 378 -2.31 24.66 -6.18
N LEU A 379 -3.58 24.77 -6.57
CA LEU A 379 -4.25 23.76 -7.39
C LEU A 379 -3.61 23.66 -8.78
N THR A 380 -3.12 22.46 -9.10
CA THR A 380 -2.50 22.10 -10.39
C THR A 380 -3.42 21.21 -11.22
N THR A 381 -4.20 20.36 -10.57
CA THR A 381 -5.09 19.41 -11.23
C THR A 381 -6.51 19.55 -10.69
N PHE A 382 -7.47 19.78 -11.57
CA PHE A 382 -8.88 19.82 -11.24
C PHE A 382 -9.68 18.90 -12.16
N SER A 383 -10.43 17.96 -11.57
CA SER A 383 -11.34 17.10 -12.30
C SER A 383 -12.74 17.22 -11.73
N PHE A 384 -13.69 17.56 -12.58
CA PHE A 384 -15.12 17.68 -12.29
C PHE A 384 -15.97 16.82 -13.23
N ARG A 385 -15.36 15.80 -13.87
CA ARG A 385 -16.00 14.94 -14.87
C ARG A 385 -17.19 14.18 -14.28
N GLY A 386 -18.17 13.86 -15.14
CA GLY A 386 -19.30 13.01 -14.75
C GLY A 386 -20.34 13.69 -13.85
N ASN A 387 -20.22 14.99 -13.60
CA ASN A 387 -21.26 15.78 -12.93
C ASN A 387 -22.22 16.40 -13.94
N GLU A 388 -23.49 16.44 -13.57
CA GLU A 388 -24.58 17.01 -14.35
C GLU A 388 -24.62 18.51 -14.14
N THR A 389 -24.01 19.28 -15.05
CA THR A 389 -23.94 20.75 -14.93
C THR A 389 -24.25 21.47 -16.23
N SER A 390 -24.91 22.62 -16.13
CA SER A 390 -25.22 23.46 -17.29
C SER A 390 -23.99 24.19 -17.82
N ALA A 391 -24.08 24.66 -19.07
CA ALA A 391 -23.07 25.51 -19.68
C ALA A 391 -22.86 26.79 -18.87
N ASN A 392 -23.91 27.35 -18.27
CA ASN A 392 -23.83 28.56 -17.46
C ASN A 392 -23.07 28.32 -16.15
N ALA A 393 -23.38 27.23 -15.43
CA ALA A 393 -22.65 26.88 -14.22
C ALA A 393 -21.16 26.60 -14.51
N LEU A 394 -20.84 26.00 -15.66
CA LEU A 394 -19.45 25.85 -16.10
C LEU A 394 -18.78 27.20 -16.40
N LYS A 395 -19.47 28.17 -17.01
CA LYS A 395 -18.92 29.53 -17.19
C LYS A 395 -18.59 30.18 -15.85
N ASP A 396 -19.47 30.06 -14.87
CA ASP A 396 -19.25 30.64 -13.55
C ASP A 396 -18.09 29.95 -12.83
N LEU A 397 -17.99 28.62 -12.90
CA LEU A 397 -16.84 27.86 -12.41
C LEU A 397 -15.51 28.31 -13.05
N LEU A 398 -15.49 28.52 -14.38
CA LEU A 398 -14.30 29.00 -15.08
C LEU A 398 -13.90 30.42 -14.64
N ARG A 399 -14.87 31.30 -14.42
CA ARG A 399 -14.63 32.66 -13.91
C ARG A 399 -14.05 32.64 -12.49
N HIS A 400 -14.63 31.82 -11.61
CA HIS A 400 -14.15 31.67 -10.23
C HIS A 400 -12.76 31.03 -10.13
N THR A 401 -12.38 30.20 -11.11
CA THR A 401 -11.04 29.59 -11.17
C THR A 401 -10.03 30.41 -11.97
N GLY A 402 -10.38 31.62 -12.42
CA GLY A 402 -9.51 32.51 -13.19
C GLY A 402 -8.21 32.91 -12.46
N GLY A 403 -8.26 33.04 -11.14
CA GLY A 403 -7.10 33.38 -10.31
C GLY A 403 -6.11 32.22 -10.08
N LEU A 404 -6.46 30.99 -10.46
CA LEU A 404 -5.67 29.79 -10.17
C LEU A 404 -4.59 29.55 -11.25
N SER A 405 -3.51 30.34 -11.20
CA SER A 405 -2.43 30.34 -12.20
C SER A 405 -1.65 29.02 -12.33
N LYS A 406 -1.66 28.20 -11.28
CA LYS A 406 -0.95 26.92 -11.23
C LYS A 406 -1.69 25.78 -11.94
N LEU A 407 -2.96 25.95 -12.26
CA LEU A 407 -3.75 24.93 -12.97
C LEU A 407 -3.04 24.50 -14.27
N GLY A 408 -2.83 23.19 -14.36
CA GLY A 408 -2.08 22.47 -15.39
C GLY A 408 -2.96 21.53 -16.18
N LEU A 409 -3.84 20.81 -15.48
CA LEU A 409 -4.76 19.82 -16.03
C LEU A 409 -6.17 20.06 -15.51
N GLU A 410 -7.11 20.22 -16.42
CA GLU A 410 -8.51 20.50 -16.10
C GLU A 410 -9.44 19.60 -16.91
N LEU A 411 -10.36 18.95 -16.20
CA LEU A 411 -11.25 17.95 -16.75
C LEU A 411 -12.69 18.29 -16.38
N TYR A 412 -13.45 18.83 -17.32
CA TYR A 412 -14.84 19.27 -17.14
C TYR A 412 -15.83 18.28 -17.78
N PRO A 413 -17.05 18.17 -17.24
CA PRO A 413 -18.10 17.36 -17.84
C PRO A 413 -18.61 17.96 -19.15
N ALA A 414 -19.41 17.20 -19.89
CA ALA A 414 -20.20 17.77 -20.97
C ALA A 414 -21.33 18.61 -20.36
N PRO A 415 -21.59 19.83 -20.85
CA PRO A 415 -22.76 20.61 -20.45
C PRO A 415 -24.05 19.84 -20.68
N LEU A 416 -25.01 19.94 -19.75
CA LEU A 416 -26.32 19.28 -19.82
C LEU A 416 -27.04 19.52 -21.15
N GLU A 417 -26.91 20.72 -21.70
CA GLU A 417 -27.53 21.12 -22.97
C GLU A 417 -27.04 20.28 -24.16
N SER A 418 -25.86 19.66 -24.04
CA SER A 418 -25.27 18.80 -25.06
C SER A 418 -25.57 17.31 -24.87
N LEU A 419 -26.35 16.93 -23.87
CA LEU A 419 -26.67 15.53 -23.55
C LEU A 419 -28.07 15.14 -24.05
N ASP A 420 -28.20 13.93 -24.61
CA ASP A 420 -29.50 13.33 -24.91
C ASP A 420 -30.14 12.70 -23.65
N ASN A 421 -31.38 12.21 -23.77
CA ASN A 421 -32.11 11.57 -22.67
C ASN A 421 -31.45 10.28 -22.13
N ARG A 422 -30.39 9.77 -22.79
CA ARG A 422 -29.59 8.62 -22.37
C ARG A 422 -28.20 9.03 -21.87
N GLY A 423 -27.90 10.32 -21.80
CA GLY A 423 -26.61 10.85 -21.36
C GLY A 423 -25.52 10.80 -22.44
N HIS A 424 -25.85 10.56 -23.71
CA HIS A 424 -24.89 10.64 -24.80
C HIS A 424 -24.68 12.08 -25.26
N VAL A 425 -23.44 12.40 -25.61
CA VAL A 425 -23.10 13.72 -26.14
C VAL A 425 -23.53 13.88 -27.58
N ASN A 426 -24.32 14.92 -27.82
CA ASN A 426 -24.52 15.51 -29.14
C ASN A 426 -23.36 16.47 -29.47
N TRP A 427 -22.47 16.04 -30.36
CA TRP A 427 -21.29 16.80 -30.76
C TRP A 427 -21.61 18.10 -31.50
N GLU A 428 -22.73 18.18 -32.21
CA GLU A 428 -23.17 19.39 -32.93
C GLU A 428 -23.55 20.51 -31.95
N ILE A 429 -24.11 20.14 -30.80
CA ILE A 429 -24.45 21.07 -29.72
C ILE A 429 -23.24 21.36 -28.83
N LEU A 430 -22.41 20.34 -28.54
CA LEU A 430 -21.22 20.50 -27.69
C LEU A 430 -20.18 21.43 -28.32
N ALA A 431 -19.93 21.34 -29.63
CA ALA A 431 -18.89 22.12 -30.31
C ALA A 431 -19.02 23.64 -30.10
N PRO A 432 -20.18 24.29 -30.36
CA PRO A 432 -20.35 25.72 -30.11
C PRO A 432 -20.28 26.07 -28.62
N ILE A 433 -20.84 25.24 -27.73
CA ILE A 433 -20.76 25.49 -26.27
C ILE A 433 -19.31 25.41 -25.78
N ARG A 434 -18.54 24.42 -26.25
CA ARG A 434 -17.12 24.27 -25.91
C ARG A 434 -16.31 25.47 -26.38
N ALA A 435 -16.58 25.99 -27.58
CA ALA A 435 -15.91 27.19 -28.08
C ALA A 435 -16.18 28.40 -27.18
N GLU A 436 -17.42 28.54 -26.72
CA GLU A 436 -17.86 29.61 -25.82
C GLU A 436 -17.29 29.48 -24.40
N LEU A 437 -17.19 28.27 -23.85
CA LEU A 437 -16.51 28.00 -22.59
C LEU A 437 -15.01 28.31 -22.68
N MET A 438 -14.36 27.91 -23.78
CA MET A 438 -12.96 28.23 -24.04
C MET A 438 -12.72 29.74 -24.19
N ARG A 439 -13.66 30.47 -24.80
CA ARG A 439 -13.61 31.94 -24.86
C ARG A 439 -13.67 32.56 -23.46
N THR A 440 -14.66 32.16 -22.67
CA THR A 440 -14.83 32.61 -21.27
C THR A 440 -13.57 32.36 -20.45
N LEU A 441 -12.95 31.19 -20.61
CA LEU A 441 -11.71 30.87 -19.89
C LEU A 441 -10.54 31.74 -20.34
N ARG A 442 -10.38 31.98 -21.65
CA ARG A 442 -9.31 32.83 -22.20
C ARG A 442 -9.41 34.29 -21.74
N GLU A 443 -10.60 34.76 -21.37
CA GLU A 443 -10.80 36.09 -20.79
C GLU A 443 -10.21 36.21 -19.39
N VAL A 444 -10.16 35.10 -18.63
CA VAL A 444 -9.70 35.11 -17.24
C VAL A 444 -8.29 34.55 -17.05
N ARG A 445 -7.83 33.61 -17.90
CA ARG A 445 -6.45 33.10 -17.90
C ARG A 445 -6.06 32.34 -19.16
N GLN A 446 -4.77 32.09 -19.34
CA GLN A 446 -4.25 31.24 -20.40
C GLN A 446 -4.51 29.75 -20.09
N PRO A 447 -5.30 29.03 -20.90
CA PRO A 447 -5.57 27.62 -20.68
C PRO A 447 -4.36 26.74 -20.99
N LYS A 448 -4.10 25.71 -20.17
CA LYS A 448 -3.08 24.68 -20.44
C LYS A 448 -3.75 23.43 -21.01
N ARG A 449 -3.81 22.32 -20.26
CA ARG A 449 -4.45 21.07 -20.73
C ARG A 449 -5.89 21.01 -20.23
N ILE A 450 -6.84 21.25 -21.12
CA ILE A 450 -8.26 21.36 -20.75
C ILE A 450 -9.13 20.50 -21.65
N PHE A 451 -10.04 19.76 -21.00
CA PHE A 451 -10.93 18.83 -21.66
C PHE A 451 -12.37 19.05 -21.19
N PHE A 452 -13.29 19.19 -22.15
CA PHE A 452 -14.73 19.25 -21.90
C PHE A 452 -15.38 18.02 -22.53
N GLY A 453 -16.22 17.33 -21.76
CA GLY A 453 -17.00 16.19 -22.23
C GLY A 453 -16.44 14.81 -21.89
N PRO A 454 -17.02 13.74 -22.46
CA PRO A 454 -16.56 12.36 -22.31
C PRO A 454 -15.29 12.22 -23.12
N VAL A 455 -14.18 12.63 -22.52
CA VAL A 455 -12.86 12.47 -23.11
C VAL A 455 -12.24 11.24 -22.48
N PRO A 456 -11.58 10.36 -23.25
CA PRO A 456 -10.85 9.24 -22.68
C PRO A 456 -9.86 9.71 -21.60
N CYS A 457 -9.58 8.84 -20.64
CA CYS A 457 -8.62 9.13 -19.57
C CYS A 457 -7.29 9.59 -20.20
N PRO A 458 -6.77 10.79 -19.90
CA PRO A 458 -5.54 11.29 -20.51
C PRO A 458 -4.31 10.41 -20.25
N SER A 459 -4.35 9.58 -19.20
CA SER A 459 -3.25 8.70 -18.79
C SER A 459 -3.26 7.35 -19.50
N CYS A 460 -4.44 6.80 -19.83
CA CYS A 460 -4.57 5.43 -20.33
C CYS A 460 -5.44 5.29 -21.59
N GLY A 461 -6.01 6.38 -22.11
CA GLY A 461 -6.79 6.39 -23.36
C GLY A 461 -8.13 5.67 -23.28
N SER A 462 -8.52 5.15 -22.11
CA SER A 462 -9.79 4.44 -21.92
C SER A 462 -10.98 5.41 -21.92
N TRP A 463 -12.01 5.05 -22.68
CA TRP A 463 -13.33 5.68 -22.59
C TRP A 463 -14.04 5.20 -21.31
N PRO A 464 -14.95 5.99 -20.72
CA PRO A 464 -15.87 5.47 -19.73
C PRO A 464 -16.68 4.35 -20.39
N SER A 465 -16.43 3.09 -20.04
CA SER A 465 -17.21 1.96 -20.57
C SER A 465 -18.52 1.83 -19.81
N GLU A 466 -19.62 1.56 -20.52
CA GLU A 466 -20.91 1.19 -19.92
C GLU A 466 -20.84 -0.12 -19.11
N LYS A 467 -19.78 -0.91 -19.31
CA LYS A 467 -19.44 -2.06 -18.48
C LYS A 467 -18.38 -1.66 -17.46
N VAL A 468 -18.77 -1.80 -16.21
CA VAL A 468 -17.99 -1.52 -15.00
C VAL A 468 -16.86 -2.55 -14.86
N ASP A 469 -15.80 -2.42 -15.67
CA ASP A 469 -14.55 -3.17 -15.49
C ASP A 469 -13.41 -2.20 -15.19
N PHE A 470 -12.98 -2.24 -13.93
CA PHE A 470 -12.10 -1.27 -13.30
C PHE A 470 -10.63 -1.60 -13.52
N HIS A 471 -9.98 -0.89 -14.43
CA HIS A 471 -8.56 -0.59 -14.25
C HIS A 471 -8.44 0.82 -13.67
N LEU A 472 -8.12 0.90 -12.38
CA LEU A 472 -7.61 2.11 -11.75
C LEU A 472 -6.36 2.52 -12.53
N CYS A 473 -6.48 3.51 -13.42
CA CYS A 473 -5.31 4.10 -14.07
C CYS A 473 -4.49 4.76 -12.96
N SER A 474 -3.38 4.10 -12.63
CA SER A 474 -2.43 4.48 -11.59
C SER A 474 -1.63 5.72 -11.99
#